data_AF-A0A1H3JXH7-F1
#
_entry.id   AF-A0A1H3JXH7-F1
#
_cell.length_a   1.000
_cell.length_b   1.000
_cell.length_c   1.000
_cell.angle_alpha   90.00
_cell.angle_beta   90.00
_cell.angle_gamma   90.00
#
_symmetry.space_group_name_H-M   'P 1'
#
loop_
_entity.id
_entity.type
_entity.pdbx_description
1 polymer ?
#
loop_
_entity_poly.entity_id
_entity_poly.type
_entity_poly.pdbx_seq_one_letter_code
_entity_poly.pdbx_strand_id
1 'polypeptide(L)'
;MKIGIPRALLYHYYYPFWKTYLDSLGIETIVSSPTNKWIMDNGAKHSVPEICVPIKVYLGHVLELMEKKVDYIFVPRFVSIQKGQFFCPKFMGLPDIIRHSFPEIESILLSPYIESTTEDLATSIKQYHIFEEKCDIRRSDNRKALKKAEAVWKKFRELSLKGYDIPEATEMVMNDNCRILEDRRSKNTDGKSEDIEITIGVLGYVYNIYDSVISLDILNRLKEMGVRVKTFEMLSEDKLKAQLANMPKTLFWTFSDKLFAAGNHFYQDSDIDGMIHVTAFGCGPDSMLGKLLELDSTRYEKPFMTVRIDEHSGENHLQTRVEAFVDMLKRKKRNSKKGALA
;
A
#
# COMPACT_ATOMS: atom_id res chain seq x y z
N MET A 1 -10.08 17.02 20.84
CA MET A 1 -9.80 15.58 20.85
C MET A 1 -8.83 15.28 19.73
N LYS A 2 -7.74 14.58 20.03
CA LYS A 2 -6.65 14.20 19.13
C LYS A 2 -6.66 12.69 18.95
N ILE A 3 -6.80 12.24 17.70
CA ILE A 3 -6.71 10.81 17.36
C ILE A 3 -5.44 10.57 16.55
N GLY A 4 -4.58 9.70 17.06
CA GLY A 4 -3.37 9.22 16.43
C GLY A 4 -3.67 8.20 15.33
N ILE A 5 -3.12 8.38 14.13
CA ILE A 5 -3.11 7.35 13.08
C ILE A 5 -1.66 6.92 12.82
N PRO A 6 -1.33 5.63 13.04
CA PRO A 6 -0.02 5.11 12.67
C PRO A 6 0.19 5.19 11.15
N ARG A 7 1.29 5.80 10.72
CA ARG A 7 1.74 5.93 9.33
C ARG A 7 2.35 4.63 8.80
N ALA A 8 1.59 3.53 8.92
CA ALA A 8 2.02 2.20 8.52
C ALA A 8 0.85 1.35 8.04
N LEU A 9 1.15 0.22 7.39
CA LEU A 9 0.16 -0.73 6.90
C LEU A 9 -0.87 -0.05 5.97
N LEU A 10 -2.16 -0.21 6.28
CA LEU A 10 -3.25 0.31 5.49
C LEU A 10 -3.37 1.83 5.51
N TYR A 11 -2.60 2.55 6.33
CA TYR A 11 -2.46 4.00 6.21
C TYR A 11 -2.18 4.42 4.78
N HIS A 12 -1.22 3.76 4.14
CA HIS A 12 -0.81 4.13 2.78
C HIS A 12 -2.00 4.06 1.83
N TYR A 13 -2.94 3.14 2.01
CA TYR A 13 -4.10 3.04 1.13
C TYR A 13 -5.27 3.93 1.58
N TYR A 14 -5.68 3.85 2.84
CA TYR A 14 -6.95 4.41 3.33
C TYR A 14 -6.83 5.76 4.05
N TYR A 15 -5.64 6.35 4.15
CA TYR A 15 -5.47 7.64 4.84
C TYR A 15 -6.40 8.75 4.34
N PRO A 16 -6.60 8.96 3.02
CA PRO A 16 -7.59 9.93 2.52
C PRO A 16 -8.97 9.80 3.13
N PHE A 17 -9.46 8.57 3.24
CA PHE A 17 -10.75 8.25 3.84
C PHE A 17 -10.72 8.56 5.35
N TRP A 18 -9.73 8.03 6.08
CA TRP A 18 -9.67 8.19 7.53
C TRP A 18 -9.52 9.65 7.95
N LYS A 19 -8.65 10.41 7.27
CA LYS A 19 -8.45 11.84 7.53
C LYS A 19 -9.74 12.62 7.30
N THR A 20 -10.39 12.44 6.17
CA THR A 20 -11.66 13.13 5.85
C THR A 20 -12.77 12.77 6.82
N TYR A 21 -12.85 11.50 7.23
CA TYR A 21 -13.81 11.03 8.20
C TYR A 21 -13.61 11.71 9.56
N LEU A 22 -12.40 11.68 10.13
CA LEU A 22 -12.09 12.28 11.43
C LEU A 22 -12.24 13.81 11.40
N ASP A 23 -11.75 14.48 10.37
CA ASP A 23 -11.90 15.94 10.22
C ASP A 23 -13.37 16.35 10.14
N SER A 24 -14.19 15.57 9.44
CA SER A 24 -15.63 15.81 9.33
C SER A 24 -16.37 15.67 10.67
N LEU A 25 -15.78 14.97 11.63
CA LEU A 25 -16.25 14.87 13.01
C LEU A 25 -15.67 15.96 13.92
N GLY A 26 -14.83 16.86 13.40
CA GLY A 26 -14.14 17.89 14.18
C GLY A 26 -13.01 17.33 15.05
N ILE A 27 -12.51 16.13 14.73
CA ILE A 27 -11.43 15.47 15.46
C ILE A 27 -10.09 15.83 14.81
N GLU A 28 -9.14 16.28 15.62
CA GLU A 28 -7.78 16.57 15.17
C GLU A 28 -7.03 15.25 14.91
N THR A 29 -6.53 15.07 13.69
CA THR A 29 -5.78 13.87 13.30
C THR A 29 -4.29 14.10 13.48
N ILE A 30 -3.64 13.26 14.30
CA ILE A 30 -2.18 13.27 14.48
C ILE A 30 -1.60 12.04 13.80
N VAL A 31 -0.74 12.23 12.82
CA VAL A 31 -0.07 11.12 12.14
C VAL A 31 1.32 10.93 12.74
N SER A 32 1.77 9.68 12.89
CA SER A 32 3.17 9.40 13.25
C SER A 32 4.12 9.89 12.15
N SER A 33 5.40 10.05 12.49
CA SER A 33 6.40 10.51 11.54
C SER A 33 6.56 9.51 10.39
N PRO A 34 7.15 9.90 9.24
CA PRO A 34 7.66 8.90 8.30
C PRO A 34 8.52 7.86 9.03
N THR A 35 8.42 6.60 8.60
CA THR A 35 9.25 5.51 9.15
C THR A 35 10.71 5.96 9.12
N ASN A 36 11.37 5.79 10.25
CA ASN A 36 12.76 6.17 10.46
C ASN A 36 13.41 5.14 11.38
N LYS A 37 14.72 5.28 11.59
CA LYS A 37 15.48 4.32 12.40
C LYS A 37 14.92 4.16 13.82
N TRP A 38 14.49 5.25 14.47
CA TRP A 38 13.91 5.18 15.82
C TRP A 38 12.62 4.36 15.84
N ILE A 39 11.74 4.54 14.86
CA ILE A 39 10.49 3.77 14.72
C ILE A 39 10.80 2.30 14.47
N MET A 40 11.73 2.00 13.57
CA MET A 40 12.11 0.62 13.25
C MET A 40 12.74 -0.09 14.46
N ASP A 41 13.73 0.53 15.11
CA ASP A 41 14.46 -0.05 16.24
C ASP A 41 13.52 -0.29 17.44
N ASN A 42 12.69 0.69 17.79
CA ASN A 42 11.72 0.52 18.88
C ASN A 42 10.61 -0.45 18.51
N GLY A 43 10.17 -0.46 17.26
CA GLY A 43 9.20 -1.43 16.76
C GLY A 43 9.70 -2.86 16.88
N ALA A 44 10.94 -3.12 16.47
CA ALA A 44 11.59 -4.42 16.61
C ALA A 44 11.74 -4.83 18.08
N LYS A 45 12.17 -3.90 18.95
CA LYS A 45 12.35 -4.13 20.39
C LYS A 45 11.08 -4.57 21.12
N HIS A 46 9.91 -4.06 20.72
CA HIS A 46 8.61 -4.35 21.35
C HIS A 46 7.82 -5.45 20.61
N SER A 47 8.49 -6.17 19.71
CA SER A 47 7.88 -7.22 18.89
C SER A 47 8.50 -8.58 19.16
N VAL A 48 7.79 -9.65 18.82
CA VAL A 48 8.39 -10.99 18.75
C VAL A 48 9.31 -11.08 17.52
N PRO A 49 10.47 -11.75 17.61
CA PRO A 49 11.46 -11.77 16.51
C PRO A 49 10.90 -12.25 15.17
N GLU A 50 9.98 -13.23 15.18
CA GLU A 50 9.42 -13.89 14.00
C GLU A 50 8.27 -13.10 13.33
N ILE A 51 7.86 -11.97 13.90
CA ILE A 51 6.83 -11.14 13.28
C ILE A 51 7.39 -10.43 12.04
N CYS A 52 6.54 -10.14 11.06
CA CYS A 52 7.03 -9.52 9.84
C CYS A 52 7.38 -8.05 10.06
N VAL A 53 8.38 -7.56 9.33
CA VAL A 53 8.89 -6.17 9.42
C VAL A 53 7.76 -5.11 9.41
N PRO A 54 6.72 -5.18 8.56
CA PRO A 54 5.66 -4.16 8.57
C PRO A 54 4.90 -4.06 9.89
N ILE A 55 4.79 -5.17 10.64
CA ILE A 55 4.14 -5.15 11.96
C ILE A 55 5.11 -4.61 13.02
N LYS A 56 6.41 -4.92 12.93
CA LYS A 56 7.44 -4.30 13.78
C LYS A 56 7.40 -2.78 13.61
N VAL A 57 7.45 -2.29 12.37
CA VAL A 57 7.33 -0.88 12.03
C VAL A 57 6.03 -0.28 12.60
N TYR A 58 4.89 -0.97 12.45
CA TYR A 58 3.62 -0.50 13.01
C TYR A 58 3.68 -0.31 14.54
N LEU A 59 4.29 -1.22 15.28
CA LEU A 59 4.46 -1.09 16.74
C LEU A 59 5.32 0.14 17.11
N GLY A 60 6.36 0.44 16.33
CA GLY A 60 7.14 1.66 16.49
C GLY A 60 6.32 2.94 16.28
N HIS A 61 5.45 2.95 15.27
CA HIS A 61 4.54 4.09 15.03
C HIS A 61 3.52 4.27 16.14
N VAL A 62 3.00 3.16 16.70
CA VAL A 62 2.10 3.19 17.86
C VAL A 62 2.83 3.78 19.07
N LEU A 63 4.05 3.36 19.34
CA LEU A 63 4.85 3.90 20.44
C LEU A 63 5.11 5.40 20.28
N GLU A 64 5.46 5.87 19.07
CA GLU A 64 5.63 7.30 18.80
C GLU A 64 4.36 8.11 19.13
N LEU A 65 3.19 7.57 18.79
CA LEU A 65 1.91 8.24 19.07
C LEU A 65 1.57 8.26 20.57
N MET A 66 1.95 7.21 21.30
CA MET A 66 1.86 7.18 22.76
C MET A 66 2.75 8.27 23.39
N GLU A 67 3.97 8.45 22.90
CA GLU A 67 4.87 9.53 23.36
C GLU A 67 4.33 10.93 23.03
N LYS A 68 3.59 11.07 21.91
CA LYS A 68 2.87 12.30 21.54
C LYS A 68 1.62 12.57 22.39
N LYS A 69 1.23 11.65 23.29
CA LYS A 69 0.10 11.80 24.23
C LYS A 69 -1.22 12.17 23.53
N VAL A 70 -1.55 11.45 22.47
CA VAL A 70 -2.87 11.56 21.81
C VAL A 70 -3.99 10.98 22.71
N ASP A 71 -5.23 11.43 22.53
CA ASP A 71 -6.37 10.96 23.33
C ASP A 71 -6.74 9.51 22.97
N TYR A 72 -6.69 9.18 21.68
CA TYR A 72 -6.88 7.81 21.19
C TYR A 72 -5.90 7.48 20.06
N ILE A 73 -5.56 6.20 19.90
CA ILE A 73 -4.81 5.67 18.76
C ILE A 73 -5.76 4.79 17.94
N PHE A 74 -5.92 5.15 16.67
CA PHE A 74 -6.78 4.47 15.72
C PHE A 74 -6.08 3.22 15.16
N VAL A 75 -6.58 2.05 15.54
CA VAL A 75 -6.05 0.74 15.11
C VAL A 75 -7.22 -0.13 14.63
N PRO A 76 -7.71 0.08 13.41
CA PRO A 76 -8.82 -0.70 12.87
C PRO A 76 -8.45 -2.18 12.72
N ARG A 77 -9.34 -3.07 13.15
CA ARG A 77 -9.24 -4.50 12.91
C ARG A 77 -9.83 -4.83 11.55
N PHE A 78 -8.98 -5.02 10.53
CA PHE A 78 -9.42 -5.45 9.21
C PHE A 78 -9.58 -6.97 9.14
N VAL A 79 -10.80 -7.43 8.92
CA VAL A 79 -11.16 -8.84 8.70
C VAL A 79 -11.22 -9.15 7.21
N SER A 80 -11.98 -8.34 6.46
CA SER A 80 -12.19 -8.50 5.03
C SER A 80 -12.63 -7.19 4.36
N ILE A 81 -12.25 -7.00 3.10
CA ILE A 81 -12.79 -5.96 2.20
C ILE A 81 -13.26 -6.57 0.86
N GLN A 82 -13.36 -7.90 0.79
CA GLN A 82 -13.82 -8.64 -0.38
C GLN A 82 -14.50 -9.95 0.03
N LYS A 83 -15.62 -10.27 -0.63
CA LYS A 83 -16.39 -11.47 -0.31
C LYS A 83 -15.52 -12.73 -0.46
N GLY A 84 -15.43 -13.53 0.61
CA GLY A 84 -14.71 -14.81 0.61
C GLY A 84 -13.19 -14.70 0.73
N GLN A 85 -12.66 -13.50 0.96
CA GLN A 85 -11.24 -13.24 1.19
C GLN A 85 -11.04 -12.58 2.54
N PHE A 86 -9.86 -12.74 3.12
CA PHE A 86 -9.56 -12.21 4.45
C PHE A 86 -8.21 -11.50 4.47
N PHE A 87 -7.96 -10.73 5.50
CA PHE A 87 -6.61 -10.24 5.78
C PHE A 87 -5.75 -11.33 6.42
N CYS A 88 -4.44 -11.13 6.48
CA CYS A 88 -3.58 -12.10 7.15
C CYS A 88 -3.85 -12.11 8.67
N PRO A 89 -3.59 -13.22 9.38
CA PRO A 89 -3.87 -13.33 10.81
C PRO A 89 -3.18 -12.24 11.65
N LYS A 90 -1.97 -11.81 11.26
CA LYS A 90 -1.24 -10.72 11.93
C LYS A 90 -1.96 -9.37 11.80
N PHE A 91 -2.62 -9.13 10.67
CA PHE A 91 -3.41 -7.92 10.44
C PHE A 91 -4.75 -7.98 11.17
N MET A 92 -5.42 -9.14 11.12
CA MET A 92 -6.66 -9.38 11.85
C MET A 92 -6.46 -9.32 13.36
N GLY A 93 -5.30 -9.75 13.87
CA GLY A 93 -4.92 -9.70 15.28
C GLY A 93 -4.20 -8.42 15.70
N LEU A 94 -4.12 -7.40 14.83
CA LEU A 94 -3.31 -6.22 15.07
C LEU A 94 -3.62 -5.51 16.41
N PRO A 95 -4.88 -5.27 16.79
CA PRO A 95 -5.20 -4.70 18.10
C PRO A 95 -4.72 -5.56 19.27
N ASP A 96 -4.75 -6.89 19.15
CA ASP A 96 -4.35 -7.80 20.22
C ASP A 96 -2.83 -7.87 20.36
N ILE A 97 -2.10 -7.85 19.25
CA ILE A 97 -0.64 -7.74 19.23
C ILE A 97 -0.21 -6.47 19.96
N ILE A 98 -0.88 -5.35 19.70
CA ILE A 98 -0.59 -4.06 20.32
C ILE A 98 -0.89 -4.07 21.82
N ARG A 99 -2.02 -4.65 22.25
CA ARG A 99 -2.33 -4.83 23.69
C ARG A 99 -1.27 -5.64 24.41
N HIS A 100 -0.74 -6.67 23.75
CA HIS A 100 0.32 -7.49 24.33
C HIS A 100 1.64 -6.73 24.43
N SER A 101 2.01 -5.98 23.38
CA SER A 101 3.24 -5.17 23.36
C SER A 101 3.21 -3.98 24.30
N PHE A 102 2.03 -3.35 24.48
CA PHE A 102 1.84 -2.12 25.26
C PHE A 102 0.58 -2.24 26.14
N PRO A 103 0.65 -2.87 27.32
CA PRO A 103 -0.53 -3.11 28.17
C PRO A 103 -1.31 -1.84 28.55
N GLU A 104 -0.64 -0.70 28.68
CA GLU A 104 -1.23 0.60 29.03
C GLU A 104 -2.11 1.20 27.91
N ILE A 105 -2.02 0.68 26.68
CA ILE A 105 -2.70 1.25 25.51
C ILE A 105 -4.23 1.03 25.52
N GLU A 106 -4.74 0.08 26.32
CA GLU A 106 -6.17 -0.31 26.27
C GLU A 106 -7.13 0.87 26.46
N SER A 107 -6.74 1.82 27.32
CA SER A 107 -7.54 3.01 27.61
C SER A 107 -7.67 3.97 26.41
N ILE A 108 -6.65 4.02 25.56
CA ILE A 108 -6.55 4.92 24.40
C ILE A 108 -6.73 4.19 23.07
N LEU A 109 -6.98 2.88 23.07
CA LEU A 109 -7.13 2.11 21.84
C LEU A 109 -8.52 2.32 21.21
N LEU A 110 -8.55 2.73 19.94
CA LEU A 110 -9.76 2.86 19.14
C LEU A 110 -9.71 1.90 17.96
N SER A 111 -10.37 0.75 18.12
CA SER A 111 -10.26 -0.39 17.21
C SER A 111 -11.61 -0.83 16.64
N PRO A 112 -12.17 -0.13 15.62
CA PRO A 112 -13.35 -0.62 14.93
C PRO A 112 -13.08 -1.96 14.23
N TYR A 113 -14.11 -2.79 14.12
CA TYR A 113 -14.09 -4.02 13.34
C TYR A 113 -14.50 -3.71 11.91
N ILE A 114 -13.59 -3.91 10.96
CA ILE A 114 -13.81 -3.64 9.55
C ILE A 114 -14.01 -4.96 8.81
N GLU A 115 -15.24 -5.19 8.36
CA GLU A 115 -15.65 -6.31 7.53
C GLU A 115 -16.59 -5.80 6.45
N SER A 116 -16.09 -5.80 5.21
CA SER A 116 -16.80 -5.31 4.04
C SER A 116 -16.66 -6.30 2.89
N THR A 117 -17.61 -6.23 1.95
CA THR A 117 -17.55 -6.97 0.69
C THR A 117 -16.93 -6.14 -0.44
N THR A 118 -16.55 -4.90 -0.15
CA THR A 118 -15.94 -3.95 -1.09
C THR A 118 -14.82 -3.16 -0.41
N GLU A 119 -13.96 -2.52 -1.20
CA GLU A 119 -12.94 -1.61 -0.66
C GLU A 119 -13.52 -0.31 -0.08
N ASP A 120 -14.80 -0.02 -0.33
CA ASP A 120 -15.46 1.13 0.26
C ASP A 120 -15.80 0.85 1.73
N LEU A 121 -15.10 1.57 2.62
CA LEU A 121 -15.25 1.40 4.07
C LEU A 121 -16.52 2.07 4.61
N ALA A 122 -17.18 2.98 3.88
CA ALA A 122 -18.38 3.66 4.34
C ALA A 122 -19.66 2.79 4.29
N THR A 123 -19.58 1.59 3.73
CA THR A 123 -20.73 0.71 3.46
C THR A 123 -21.53 0.29 4.68
N SER A 124 -20.91 0.23 5.86
CA SER A 124 -21.59 -0.15 7.11
C SER A 124 -21.23 0.79 8.25
N ILE A 125 -22.21 1.61 8.65
CA ILE A 125 -22.12 2.51 9.81
C ILE A 125 -21.82 1.75 11.11
N LYS A 126 -22.26 0.49 11.23
CA LYS A 126 -22.07 -0.34 12.43
C LYS A 126 -20.60 -0.48 12.81
N GLN A 127 -19.71 -0.50 11.82
CA GLN A 127 -18.26 -0.58 12.02
C GLN A 127 -17.70 0.63 12.77
N TYR A 128 -18.41 1.76 12.74
CA TYR A 128 -17.97 3.05 13.31
C TYR A 128 -18.75 3.44 14.58
N HIS A 129 -19.59 2.56 15.13
CA HIS A 129 -20.31 2.82 16.38
C HIS A 129 -19.37 3.12 17.56
N ILE A 130 -18.15 2.57 17.54
CA ILE A 130 -17.13 2.85 18.56
C ILE A 130 -16.81 4.35 18.71
N PHE A 131 -16.96 5.15 17.66
CA PHE A 131 -16.81 6.61 17.73
C PHE A 131 -18.00 7.28 18.41
N GLU A 132 -19.20 6.71 18.30
CA GLU A 132 -20.39 7.19 19.01
C GLU A 132 -20.24 6.92 20.51
N GLU A 133 -19.68 5.75 20.88
CA GLU A 133 -19.49 5.33 22.27
C GLU A 133 -18.29 5.99 22.95
N LYS A 134 -17.11 6.02 22.31
CA LYS A 134 -15.87 6.52 22.92
C LYS A 134 -15.62 8.01 22.69
N CYS A 135 -16.17 8.60 21.63
CA CYS A 135 -15.87 9.97 21.24
C CYS A 135 -17.07 10.93 21.34
N ASP A 136 -18.19 10.48 21.94
CA ASP A 136 -19.45 11.25 22.10
C ASP A 136 -19.97 11.83 20.77
N ILE A 137 -19.81 11.06 19.68
CA ILE A 137 -20.23 11.48 18.34
C ILE A 137 -21.70 11.11 18.12
N ARG A 138 -22.51 12.08 17.70
CA ARG A 138 -23.89 11.81 17.29
C ARG A 138 -23.93 10.95 16.04
N ARG A 139 -24.80 9.94 16.04
CA ARG A 139 -25.03 9.05 14.89
C ARG A 139 -25.35 9.77 13.58
N SER A 140 -26.01 10.92 13.63
CA SER A 140 -26.28 11.75 12.44
C SER A 140 -25.01 12.33 11.82
N ASP A 141 -24.06 12.74 12.66
CA ASP A 141 -22.82 13.36 12.23
C ASP A 141 -21.82 12.30 11.79
N ASN A 142 -21.80 11.13 12.46
CA ASN A 142 -21.12 9.92 11.99
C ASN A 142 -21.52 9.56 10.55
N ARG A 143 -22.83 9.47 10.28
CA ARG A 143 -23.33 9.18 8.93
C ARG A 143 -22.91 10.23 7.90
N LYS A 144 -22.91 11.53 8.26
CA LYS A 144 -22.48 12.61 7.35
C LYS A 144 -20.98 12.53 7.07
N ALA A 145 -20.17 12.25 8.10
CA ALA A 145 -18.73 12.08 7.96
C ALA A 145 -18.38 10.89 7.06
N LEU A 146 -19.04 9.75 7.23
CA LEU A 146 -18.85 8.58 6.35
C LEU A 146 -19.16 8.89 4.89
N LYS A 147 -20.26 9.60 4.60
CA LYS A 147 -20.59 10.01 3.23
C LYS A 147 -19.55 10.95 2.61
N LYS A 148 -18.98 11.86 3.40
CA LYS A 148 -17.90 12.75 2.93
C LYS A 148 -16.63 11.94 2.64
N ALA A 149 -16.26 11.04 3.54
CA ALA A 149 -15.11 10.17 3.38
C ALA A 149 -15.24 9.22 2.17
N GLU A 150 -16.45 8.69 1.93
CA GLU A 150 -16.79 7.89 0.75
C GLU A 150 -16.56 8.66 -0.56
N ALA A 151 -17.02 9.91 -0.63
CA ALA A 151 -16.84 10.75 -1.82
C ALA A 151 -15.36 11.02 -2.12
N VAL A 152 -14.57 11.33 -1.09
CA VAL A 152 -13.12 11.53 -1.22
C VAL A 152 -12.42 10.23 -1.61
N TRP A 153 -12.81 9.10 -1.03
CA TRP A 153 -12.29 7.78 -1.37
C TRP A 153 -12.51 7.41 -2.84
N LYS A 154 -13.72 7.64 -3.36
CA LYS A 154 -14.03 7.41 -4.78
C LYS A 154 -13.16 8.27 -5.70
N LYS A 155 -13.02 9.56 -5.39
CA LYS A 155 -12.12 10.46 -6.13
C LYS A 155 -10.66 9.99 -6.08
N PHE A 156 -10.19 9.55 -4.92
CA PHE A 156 -8.85 8.98 -4.77
C PHE A 156 -8.66 7.75 -5.66
N ARG A 157 -9.62 6.81 -5.66
CA ARG A 157 -9.55 5.61 -6.52
C ARG A 157 -9.61 5.96 -8.01
N GLU A 158 -10.43 6.93 -8.40
CA GLU A 158 -10.45 7.42 -9.80
C GLU A 158 -9.09 7.96 -10.25
N LEU A 159 -8.36 8.66 -9.37
CA LEU A 159 -7.00 9.13 -9.67
C LEU A 159 -6.03 7.95 -9.78
N SER A 160 -6.09 6.98 -8.87
CA SER A 160 -5.26 5.77 -8.99
C SER A 160 -5.50 5.06 -10.33
N LEU A 161 -6.76 4.94 -10.77
CA LEU A 161 -7.12 4.34 -12.06
C LEU A 161 -6.61 5.13 -13.28
N LYS A 162 -6.36 6.43 -13.14
CA LYS A 162 -5.67 7.28 -14.14
C LYS A 162 -4.14 7.13 -14.10
N GLY A 163 -3.63 6.25 -13.25
CA GLY A 163 -2.21 5.95 -13.11
C GLY A 163 -1.43 6.93 -12.24
N TYR A 164 -2.10 7.70 -11.39
CA TYR A 164 -1.42 8.42 -10.29
C TYR A 164 -1.11 7.41 -9.19
N ASP A 165 0.09 7.46 -8.63
CA ASP A 165 0.40 6.60 -7.50
C ASP A 165 -0.34 7.06 -6.23
N ILE A 166 -0.25 6.26 -5.17
CA ILE A 166 -0.98 6.53 -3.93
C ILE A 166 -0.60 7.89 -3.29
N PRO A 167 0.70 8.24 -3.11
CA PRO A 167 1.10 9.55 -2.61
C PRO A 167 0.56 10.71 -3.45
N GLU A 168 0.69 10.64 -4.78
CA GLU A 168 0.20 11.66 -5.72
C GLU A 168 -1.32 11.82 -5.62
N ALA A 169 -2.06 10.70 -5.67
CA ALA A 169 -3.51 10.70 -5.56
C ALA A 169 -3.98 11.23 -4.19
N THR A 170 -3.26 10.91 -3.11
CA THR A 170 -3.54 11.41 -1.76
C THR A 170 -3.36 12.92 -1.70
N GLU A 171 -2.25 13.45 -2.22
CA GLU A 171 -1.99 14.89 -2.25
C GLU A 171 -3.09 15.65 -3.00
N MET A 172 -3.52 15.12 -4.16
CA MET A 172 -4.57 15.71 -4.99
C MET A 172 -5.96 15.78 -4.33
N VAL A 173 -6.30 14.80 -3.48
CA VAL A 173 -7.62 14.80 -2.80
C VAL A 173 -7.60 15.48 -1.44
N MET A 174 -6.44 15.57 -0.80
CA MET A 174 -6.28 16.22 0.51
C MET A 174 -6.01 17.73 0.38
N ASN A 175 -5.44 18.20 -0.74
CA ASN A 175 -5.18 19.61 -0.99
C ASN A 175 -6.17 20.18 -2.01
N ASP A 176 -6.78 21.33 -1.70
CA ASP A 176 -7.68 22.05 -2.63
C ASP A 176 -6.96 22.61 -3.87
N ASN A 177 -5.62 22.62 -3.89
CA ASN A 177 -4.77 23.18 -4.96
C ASN A 177 -4.27 22.13 -5.98
N CYS A 178 -5.19 21.29 -6.48
CA CYS A 178 -4.91 20.18 -7.41
C CYS A 178 -4.25 20.58 -8.75
N ARG A 179 -4.20 21.88 -9.09
CA ARG A 179 -3.68 22.40 -10.38
C ARG A 179 -2.18 22.18 -10.61
N ILE A 180 -1.37 22.07 -9.55
CA ILE A 180 0.10 22.00 -9.67
C ILE A 180 0.58 20.64 -10.20
N LEU A 181 -0.15 19.56 -9.90
CA LEU A 181 0.25 18.19 -10.24
C LEU A 181 -0.12 17.80 -11.69
N GLU A 182 -1.20 18.36 -12.24
CA GLU A 182 -1.55 18.21 -13.66
C GLU A 182 -0.45 18.81 -14.56
N ASP A 183 0.08 19.98 -14.18
CA ASP A 183 1.20 20.64 -14.87
C ASP A 183 2.52 19.83 -14.80
N ARG A 184 2.78 19.09 -13.70
CA ARG A 184 3.99 18.25 -13.59
C ARG A 184 3.97 17.08 -14.56
N ARG A 185 2.80 16.47 -14.80
CA ARG A 185 2.66 15.37 -15.79
C ARG A 185 2.76 15.90 -17.22
N SER A 186 2.19 17.08 -17.49
CA SER A 186 2.31 17.77 -18.79
C SER A 186 3.75 18.20 -19.10
N LYS A 187 4.55 18.55 -18.08
CA LYS A 187 5.97 18.91 -18.28
C LYS A 187 6.88 17.69 -18.45
N ASN A 188 6.55 16.54 -17.84
CA ASN A 188 7.30 15.29 -18.06
C ASN A 188 7.04 14.66 -19.44
N THR A 189 6.03 15.10 -20.18
CA THR A 189 5.78 14.68 -21.57
C THR A 189 6.52 15.52 -22.62
N ASP A 190 7.10 16.66 -22.24
CA ASP A 190 7.73 17.61 -23.20
C ASP A 190 9.28 17.55 -23.23
N GLY A 191 9.88 16.59 -22.53
CA GLY A 191 11.30 16.27 -22.62
C GLY A 191 11.56 15.21 -23.69
N LYS A 192 11.88 15.61 -24.92
CA LYS A 192 12.51 14.73 -25.92
C LYS A 192 13.88 14.27 -25.40
N SER A 193 13.94 13.13 -24.72
CA SER A 193 15.15 12.30 -24.67
C SER A 193 14.94 11.09 -25.57
N GLU A 194 15.94 10.75 -26.38
CA GLU A 194 15.99 9.53 -27.22
C GLU A 194 16.07 8.23 -26.38
N ASP A 195 15.80 8.30 -25.08
CA ASP A 195 15.91 7.19 -24.16
C ASP A 195 14.75 6.20 -24.35
N ILE A 196 15.10 4.92 -24.28
CA ILE A 196 14.13 3.84 -24.37
C ILE A 196 13.24 3.89 -23.14
N GLU A 197 11.98 4.27 -23.34
CA GLU A 197 10.96 4.26 -22.30
C GLU A 197 10.69 2.81 -21.85
N ILE A 198 10.97 2.52 -20.57
CA ILE A 198 10.72 1.22 -19.94
C ILE A 198 9.52 1.36 -19.00
N THR A 199 8.62 0.38 -19.03
CA THR A 199 7.53 0.26 -18.06
C THR A 199 7.75 -0.98 -17.19
N ILE A 200 7.74 -0.80 -15.87
CA ILE A 200 7.85 -1.88 -14.89
C ILE A 200 6.57 -2.01 -14.08
N GLY A 201 6.07 -3.23 -13.96
CA GLY A 201 5.03 -3.59 -12.99
C GLY A 201 5.64 -3.79 -11.61
N VAL A 202 5.31 -2.93 -10.65
CA VAL A 202 5.75 -3.09 -9.26
C VAL A 202 4.61 -3.73 -8.45
N LEU A 203 4.88 -4.92 -7.91
CA LEU A 203 3.94 -5.76 -7.19
C LEU A 203 4.39 -5.89 -5.74
N GLY A 204 3.47 -5.81 -4.80
CA GLY A 204 3.79 -5.81 -3.37
C GLY A 204 2.66 -5.14 -2.61
N TYR A 205 2.55 -5.44 -1.32
CA TYR A 205 1.52 -4.80 -0.52
C TYR A 205 1.75 -3.29 -0.46
N VAL A 206 0.66 -2.52 -0.35
CA VAL A 206 0.72 -1.05 -0.29
C VAL A 206 1.73 -0.56 0.75
N TYR A 207 1.83 -1.23 1.90
CA TYR A 207 2.76 -0.89 2.96
C TYR A 207 4.20 -1.39 2.76
N ASN A 208 4.44 -2.28 1.81
CA ASN A 208 5.79 -2.68 1.42
C ASN A 208 6.34 -1.76 0.32
N ILE A 209 5.47 -1.16 -0.50
CA ILE A 209 5.87 -0.31 -1.64
C ILE A 209 5.91 1.18 -1.26
N TYR A 210 4.98 1.64 -0.42
CA TYR A 210 4.80 3.07 -0.13
C TYR A 210 5.39 3.54 1.20
N ASP A 211 5.93 2.64 2.01
CA ASP A 211 6.77 3.00 3.14
C ASP A 211 8.20 3.19 2.63
N SER A 212 8.77 4.38 2.79
CA SER A 212 10.08 4.74 2.20
C SER A 212 11.23 3.91 2.77
N VAL A 213 11.13 3.44 4.01
CA VAL A 213 12.18 2.62 4.63
C VAL A 213 11.99 1.16 4.26
N ILE A 214 10.76 0.65 4.30
CA ILE A 214 10.50 -0.75 3.90
C ILE A 214 10.79 -0.93 2.41
N SER A 215 10.38 0.00 1.54
CA SER A 215 10.57 -0.13 0.10
C SER A 215 11.95 0.31 -0.40
N LEU A 216 12.78 0.91 0.47
CA LEU A 216 13.97 1.68 0.08
C LEU A 216 13.67 2.77 -0.97
N ASP A 217 12.47 3.32 -0.92
CA ASP A 217 11.93 4.32 -1.84
C ASP A 217 11.99 3.89 -3.32
N ILE A 218 11.75 2.60 -3.58
CA ILE A 218 11.91 1.99 -4.91
C ILE A 218 11.11 2.69 -6.00
N LEU A 219 9.92 3.21 -5.69
CA LEU A 219 9.08 3.89 -6.68
C LEU A 219 9.72 5.19 -7.19
N ASN A 220 10.20 6.04 -6.28
CA ASN A 220 10.86 7.29 -6.67
C ASN A 220 12.16 7.02 -7.42
N ARG A 221 12.95 6.04 -6.97
CA ARG A 221 14.18 5.63 -7.65
C ARG A 221 13.92 5.16 -9.08
N LEU A 222 12.89 4.33 -9.30
CA LEU A 222 12.50 3.90 -10.64
C LEU A 222 12.09 5.10 -11.51
N LYS A 223 11.33 6.06 -10.95
CA LYS A 223 10.96 7.29 -11.66
C LYS A 223 12.20 8.13 -12.02
N GLU A 224 13.15 8.29 -11.12
CA GLU A 224 14.43 9.00 -11.36
C GLU A 224 15.26 8.33 -12.47
N MET A 225 15.16 7.01 -12.62
CA MET A 225 15.81 6.25 -13.70
C MET A 225 15.09 6.34 -15.06
N GLY A 226 14.01 7.13 -15.14
CA GLY A 226 13.16 7.29 -16.32
C GLY A 226 12.25 6.09 -16.59
N VAL A 227 11.96 5.29 -15.56
CA VAL A 227 11.07 4.12 -15.67
C VAL A 227 9.64 4.53 -15.34
N ARG A 228 8.70 4.19 -16.22
CA ARG A 228 7.27 4.26 -15.91
C ARG A 228 6.88 3.10 -15.01
N VAL A 229 6.15 3.39 -13.94
CA VAL A 229 5.72 2.36 -12.99
C VAL A 229 4.22 2.12 -13.11
N LYS A 230 3.81 0.86 -13.16
CA LYS A 230 2.40 0.43 -12.94
C LYS A 230 2.31 -0.42 -11.68
N THR A 231 1.27 -0.19 -10.89
CA THR A 231 0.98 -0.92 -9.64
C THR A 231 -0.45 -1.45 -9.65
N PHE A 232 -0.80 -2.34 -8.71
CA PHE A 232 -2.09 -3.05 -8.76
C PHE A 232 -3.30 -2.12 -8.61
N GLU A 233 -3.18 -1.06 -7.82
CA GLU A 233 -4.24 -0.12 -7.51
C GLU A 233 -4.62 0.78 -8.69
N MET A 234 -3.81 0.77 -9.76
CA MET A 234 -4.11 1.40 -11.05
C MET A 234 -5.01 0.55 -11.94
N LEU A 235 -5.30 -0.69 -11.54
CA LEU A 235 -6.22 -1.59 -12.23
C LEU A 235 -7.61 -1.52 -11.61
N SER A 236 -8.64 -1.62 -12.45
CA SER A 236 -10.02 -1.73 -11.97
C SER A 236 -10.29 -3.10 -11.37
N GLU A 237 -11.22 -3.17 -10.42
CA GLU A 237 -11.65 -4.43 -9.81
C GLU A 237 -12.13 -5.45 -10.84
N ASP A 238 -12.78 -5.00 -11.92
CA ASP A 238 -13.22 -5.89 -13.00
C ASP A 238 -12.05 -6.52 -13.76
N LYS A 239 -10.98 -5.74 -14.02
CA LYS A 239 -9.75 -6.27 -14.62
C LYS A 239 -9.09 -7.29 -13.72
N LEU A 240 -9.02 -7.04 -12.41
CA LEU A 240 -8.45 -7.97 -11.45
C LEU A 240 -9.28 -9.27 -11.38
N LYS A 241 -10.60 -9.17 -11.24
CA LYS A 241 -11.50 -10.33 -11.20
C LYS A 241 -11.45 -11.17 -12.47
N ALA A 242 -11.31 -10.54 -13.63
CA ALA A 242 -11.18 -11.24 -14.91
C ALA A 242 -9.95 -12.17 -14.93
N GLN A 243 -8.83 -11.78 -14.31
CA GLN A 243 -7.61 -12.60 -14.23
C GLN A 243 -7.75 -13.80 -13.29
N LEU A 244 -8.75 -13.76 -12.39
CA LEU A 244 -8.99 -14.81 -11.39
C LEU A 244 -10.11 -15.77 -11.79
N ALA A 245 -10.94 -15.41 -12.78
CA ALA A 245 -12.14 -16.14 -13.16
C ALA A 245 -11.89 -17.61 -13.54
N ASN A 246 -10.72 -17.90 -14.12
CA ASN A 246 -10.35 -19.24 -14.55
C ASN A 246 -9.55 -20.03 -13.49
N MET A 247 -9.33 -19.47 -12.30
CA MET A 247 -8.64 -20.20 -11.24
C MET A 247 -9.60 -21.15 -10.52
N PRO A 248 -9.25 -22.44 -10.36
CA PRO A 248 -10.05 -23.37 -9.58
C PRO A 248 -10.23 -22.92 -8.12
N LYS A 249 -9.24 -22.19 -7.60
CA LYS A 249 -9.24 -21.61 -6.26
C LYS A 249 -8.39 -20.34 -6.26
N THR A 250 -9.00 -19.22 -5.86
CA THR A 250 -8.31 -17.95 -5.64
C THR A 250 -7.48 -17.99 -4.36
N LEU A 251 -6.57 -17.03 -4.19
CA LEU A 251 -5.83 -16.90 -2.95
C LEU A 251 -6.77 -16.44 -1.83
N PHE A 252 -6.50 -16.92 -0.62
CA PHE A 252 -7.33 -16.63 0.55
C PHE A 252 -7.16 -15.18 1.04
N TRP A 253 -5.96 -14.63 0.90
CA TRP A 253 -5.62 -13.31 1.41
C TRP A 253 -5.89 -12.21 0.39
N THR A 254 -6.64 -11.20 0.80
CA THR A 254 -7.18 -10.16 -0.10
C THR A 254 -6.10 -9.51 -0.97
N PHE A 255 -5.03 -9.00 -0.35
CA PHE A 255 -3.97 -8.37 -1.13
C PHE A 255 -3.13 -9.36 -1.93
N SER A 256 -2.93 -10.59 -1.45
CA SER A 256 -2.20 -11.60 -2.23
C SER A 256 -2.96 -11.91 -3.52
N ASP A 257 -4.28 -12.04 -3.43
CA ASP A 257 -5.14 -12.34 -4.57
C ASP A 257 -5.16 -11.18 -5.59
N LYS A 258 -5.30 -9.94 -5.11
CA LYS A 258 -5.19 -8.73 -5.96
C LYS A 258 -3.84 -8.63 -6.67
N LEU A 259 -2.75 -8.86 -5.96
CA LEU A 259 -1.41 -8.80 -6.53
C LEU A 259 -1.15 -9.93 -7.52
N PHE A 260 -1.69 -11.12 -7.27
CA PHE A 260 -1.61 -12.22 -8.22
C PHE A 260 -2.39 -11.89 -9.51
N ALA A 261 -3.61 -11.37 -9.38
CA ALA A 261 -4.41 -10.90 -10.50
C ALA A 261 -3.68 -9.79 -11.29
N ALA A 262 -3.11 -8.81 -10.60
CA ALA A 262 -2.34 -7.74 -11.24
C ALA A 262 -1.09 -8.28 -11.94
N GLY A 263 -0.36 -9.22 -11.32
CA GLY A 263 0.79 -9.88 -11.95
C GLY A 263 0.41 -10.63 -13.23
N ASN A 264 -0.68 -11.38 -13.22
CA ASN A 264 -1.20 -12.03 -14.43
C ASN A 264 -1.58 -11.03 -15.52
N HIS A 265 -2.22 -9.92 -15.14
CA HIS A 265 -2.52 -8.84 -16.08
C HIS A 265 -1.24 -8.26 -16.69
N PHE A 266 -0.24 -7.95 -15.86
CA PHE A 266 1.05 -7.40 -16.31
C PHE A 266 1.85 -8.38 -17.15
N TYR A 267 1.75 -9.69 -16.88
CA TYR A 267 2.34 -10.72 -17.73
C TYR A 267 1.76 -10.73 -19.15
N GLN A 268 0.50 -10.37 -19.31
CA GLN A 268 -0.17 -10.32 -20.62
C GLN A 268 -0.05 -8.95 -21.30
N ASP A 269 0.21 -7.88 -20.55
CA ASP A 269 0.29 -6.50 -21.07
C ASP A 269 1.61 -6.24 -21.82
N SER A 270 1.57 -6.09 -23.14
CA SER A 270 2.77 -5.82 -23.98
C SER A 270 3.51 -4.54 -23.63
N ASP A 271 2.88 -3.58 -22.94
CA ASP A 271 3.52 -2.34 -22.53
C ASP A 271 4.43 -2.52 -21.30
N ILE A 272 4.29 -3.63 -20.57
CA ILE A 272 5.12 -3.98 -19.41
C ILE A 272 6.33 -4.79 -19.84
N ASP A 273 7.52 -4.23 -19.61
CA ASP A 273 8.80 -4.82 -20.01
C ASP A 273 9.34 -5.82 -18.98
N GLY A 274 8.93 -5.68 -17.72
CA GLY A 274 9.35 -6.54 -16.62
C GLY A 274 8.62 -6.22 -15.32
N MET A 275 8.83 -7.02 -14.29
CA MET A 275 8.15 -6.87 -13.01
C MET A 275 9.11 -6.97 -11.82
N ILE A 276 8.82 -6.19 -10.80
CA ILE A 276 9.52 -6.20 -9.52
C ILE A 276 8.50 -6.51 -8.42
N HIS A 277 8.73 -7.60 -7.70
CA HIS A 277 7.96 -7.95 -6.50
C HIS A 277 8.71 -7.47 -5.24
N VAL A 278 8.04 -6.63 -4.45
CA VAL A 278 8.57 -6.06 -3.20
C VAL A 278 7.88 -6.74 -2.02
N THR A 279 8.67 -7.42 -1.20
CA THR A 279 8.19 -8.16 -0.04
C THR A 279 9.04 -7.89 1.19
N ALA A 280 8.50 -8.16 2.37
CA ALA A 280 9.17 -7.99 3.64
C ALA A 280 9.43 -9.33 4.33
N PHE A 281 10.53 -9.41 5.08
CA PHE A 281 10.88 -10.59 5.85
C PHE A 281 9.76 -10.97 6.84
N GLY A 282 9.56 -12.27 7.02
CA GLY A 282 8.50 -12.83 7.88
C GLY A 282 7.07 -12.74 7.31
N CYS A 283 6.89 -12.29 6.06
CA CYS A 283 5.58 -12.20 5.41
C CYS A 283 5.18 -13.53 4.72
N GLY A 284 4.38 -14.34 5.41
CA GLY A 284 3.95 -15.67 4.93
C GLY A 284 3.11 -15.66 3.64
N PRO A 285 1.97 -14.93 3.57
CA PRO A 285 1.14 -14.91 2.36
C PRO A 285 1.89 -14.43 1.12
N ASP A 286 2.79 -13.47 1.30
CA ASP A 286 3.53 -12.84 0.21
C ASP A 286 4.69 -13.71 -0.30
N SER A 287 5.26 -14.58 0.55
CA SER A 287 6.28 -15.54 0.12
C SER A 287 5.70 -16.60 -0.82
N MET A 288 4.45 -17.01 -0.61
CA MET A 288 3.72 -17.88 -1.53
C MET A 288 3.43 -17.15 -2.85
N LEU A 289 2.90 -15.93 -2.78
CA LEU A 289 2.61 -15.11 -3.95
C LEU A 289 3.85 -14.90 -4.82
N GLY A 290 4.97 -14.49 -4.22
CA GLY A 290 6.22 -14.25 -4.94
C GLY A 290 6.70 -15.48 -5.71
N LYS A 291 6.52 -16.68 -5.15
CA LYS A 291 6.88 -17.92 -5.85
C LYS A 291 5.96 -18.23 -7.03
N LEU A 292 4.65 -17.98 -6.89
CA LEU A 292 3.70 -18.16 -7.99
C LEU A 292 4.03 -17.24 -9.16
N LEU A 293 4.27 -15.96 -8.87
CA LEU A 293 4.68 -14.98 -9.88
C LEU A 293 6.01 -15.38 -10.55
N GLU A 294 7.02 -15.82 -9.78
CA GLU A 294 8.29 -16.29 -10.34
C GLU A 294 8.11 -17.45 -11.32
N LEU A 295 7.22 -18.40 -11.03
CA LEU A 295 6.91 -19.51 -11.95
C LEU A 295 6.25 -19.01 -13.24
N ASP A 296 5.30 -18.08 -13.13
CA ASP A 296 4.63 -17.48 -14.28
C ASP A 296 5.59 -16.64 -15.14
N SER A 297 6.61 -16.00 -14.54
CA SER A 297 7.67 -15.29 -15.28
C SER A 297 8.32 -16.13 -16.37
N THR A 298 8.58 -17.40 -16.07
CA THR A 298 9.19 -18.33 -17.03
C THR A 298 8.23 -18.66 -18.15
N ARG A 299 6.94 -18.86 -17.81
CA ARG A 299 5.88 -19.19 -18.77
C ARG A 299 5.58 -18.05 -19.75
N TYR A 300 5.57 -16.81 -19.27
CA TYR A 300 5.27 -15.62 -20.09
C TYR A 300 6.52 -14.95 -20.67
N GLU A 301 7.71 -15.48 -20.39
CA GLU A 301 9.02 -14.95 -20.85
C GLU A 301 9.27 -13.47 -20.51
N LYS A 302 8.63 -12.99 -19.43
CA LYS A 302 8.81 -11.62 -18.92
C LYS A 302 9.70 -11.62 -17.69
N PRO A 303 10.78 -10.82 -17.67
CA PRO A 303 11.68 -10.75 -16.53
C PRO A 303 10.96 -10.38 -15.24
N PHE A 304 11.30 -11.10 -14.17
CA PHE A 304 10.75 -10.91 -12.84
C PHE A 304 11.90 -10.89 -11.84
N MET A 305 11.83 -10.00 -10.86
CA MET A 305 12.73 -10.03 -9.70
C MET A 305 11.96 -9.83 -8.41
N THR A 306 12.43 -10.47 -7.34
CA THR A 306 11.96 -10.19 -5.98
C THR A 306 13.01 -9.40 -5.19
N VAL A 307 12.55 -8.28 -4.63
CA VAL A 307 13.25 -7.47 -3.62
C VAL A 307 12.65 -7.84 -2.27
N ARG A 308 13.47 -8.45 -1.41
CA ARG A 308 13.08 -8.78 -0.03
C ARG A 308 13.78 -7.80 0.90
N ILE A 309 13.01 -7.12 1.73
CA ILE A 309 13.53 -6.21 2.74
C ILE A 309 13.44 -6.84 4.12
N ASP A 310 14.50 -6.68 4.89
CA ASP A 310 14.63 -7.12 6.27
C ASP A 310 15.06 -5.93 7.15
N GLU A 311 14.81 -6.01 8.46
CA GLU A 311 15.20 -4.98 9.45
C GLU A 311 16.72 -4.70 9.49
N HIS A 312 17.53 -5.67 9.03
CA HIS A 312 18.98 -5.56 8.97
C HIS A 312 19.52 -5.34 7.55
N SER A 313 18.65 -5.22 6.54
CA SER A 313 19.09 -5.10 5.14
C SER A 313 19.84 -3.80 4.89
N GLY A 314 21.03 -3.88 4.30
CA GLY A 314 21.82 -2.72 3.88
C GLY A 314 21.30 -2.16 2.55
N GLU A 315 20.97 -0.87 2.49
CA GLU A 315 20.32 -0.24 1.33
C GLU A 315 21.08 -0.42 0.00
N ASN A 316 22.42 -0.41 0.07
CA ASN A 316 23.29 -0.39 -1.12
C ASN A 316 23.21 -1.66 -1.99
N HIS A 317 22.99 -2.84 -1.40
CA HIS A 317 23.00 -4.09 -2.16
C HIS A 317 21.69 -4.32 -2.92
N LEU A 318 20.56 -3.80 -2.42
CA LEU A 318 19.27 -3.90 -3.11
C LEU A 318 19.20 -2.90 -4.26
N GLN A 319 19.74 -1.70 -4.05
CA GLN A 319 19.79 -0.65 -5.07
C GLN A 319 20.51 -1.11 -6.34
N THR A 320 21.73 -1.63 -6.21
CA THR A 320 22.53 -2.11 -7.35
C THR A 320 21.84 -3.24 -8.13
N ARG A 321 21.03 -4.07 -7.47
CA ARG A 321 20.24 -5.12 -8.13
C ARG A 321 19.08 -4.55 -8.94
N VAL A 322 18.39 -3.53 -8.42
CA VAL A 322 17.32 -2.83 -9.16
C VAL A 322 17.91 -2.10 -10.37
N GLU A 323 19.04 -1.43 -10.21
CA GLU A 323 19.77 -0.76 -11.30
C GLU A 323 20.15 -1.73 -12.41
N ALA A 324 20.80 -2.85 -12.05
CA ALA A 324 21.17 -3.90 -13.01
C ALA A 324 19.95 -4.50 -13.72
N PHE A 325 18.81 -4.64 -13.02
CA PHE A 325 17.57 -5.15 -13.62
C PHE A 325 17.00 -4.17 -14.65
N VAL A 326 16.95 -2.87 -14.34
CA VAL A 326 16.50 -1.84 -15.29
C VAL A 326 17.41 -1.79 -16.52
N ASP A 327 18.73 -1.86 -16.32
CA ASP A 327 19.70 -1.89 -17.42
C ASP A 327 19.52 -3.11 -18.34
N MET A 328 19.26 -4.28 -17.75
CA MET A 328 18.95 -5.49 -18.50
C MET A 328 17.69 -5.31 -19.35
N LEU A 329 16.63 -4.68 -18.81
CA LEU A 329 15.41 -4.39 -19.56
C LEU A 329 15.64 -3.40 -20.70
N LYS A 330 16.37 -2.31 -20.46
CA LYS A 330 16.76 -1.33 -21.48
C LYS A 330 17.51 -2.00 -22.63
N ARG A 331 18.46 -2.89 -22.31
CA ARG A 331 19.22 -3.66 -23.32
C ARG A 331 18.34 -4.62 -24.12
N LYS A 332 17.46 -5.38 -23.46
CA LYS A 332 16.51 -6.31 -24.11
C LYS A 332 15.63 -5.55 -25.11
N LYS A 333 15.02 -4.44 -24.69
CA LYS A 333 14.13 -3.63 -25.54
C LYS A 333 14.84 -2.98 -26.72
N ARG A 334 16.10 -2.53 -26.53
CA ARG A 334 16.94 -2.01 -27.62
C ARG A 334 17.21 -3.05 -28.69
N ASN A 335 17.55 -4.27 -28.28
CA ASN A 335 17.86 -5.35 -29.20
C ASN A 335 16.62 -5.81 -29.99
N SER A 336 15.45 -5.89 -29.33
CA SER A 336 14.18 -6.19 -30.00
C SER A 336 13.83 -5.15 -31.06
N LYS A 337 14.02 -3.84 -30.80
CA LYS A 337 13.78 -2.78 -31.80
C LYS A 337 14.74 -2.89 -32.99
N LYS A 338 16.03 -3.17 -32.76
CA LYS A 338 17.01 -3.33 -33.84
C LYS A 338 16.72 -4.55 -34.73
N GLY A 339 16.26 -5.66 -34.14
CA GLY A 339 15.88 -6.87 -34.89
C GLY A 339 14.57 -6.77 -35.67
N ALA A 340 13.72 -5.78 -35.39
CA ALA A 340 12.48 -5.53 -36.14
C ALA A 340 12.66 -4.54 -37.32
N LEU A 341 13.81 -3.85 -37.38
CA LEU A 341 14.17 -2.87 -38.42
C LEU A 341 15.13 -3.45 -39.48
N ALA A 342 15.65 -4.66 -39.25
CA ALA A 342 16.47 -5.45 -40.17
C ALA A 342 15.61 -6.59 -40.72
#